data_AF-A0A1H1U894-F1
#
_entry.id   AF-A0A1H1U894-F1
#
_cell.length_a   1.000
_cell.length_b   1.000
_cell.length_c   1.000
_cell.angle_alpha   90.00
_cell.angle_beta   90.00
_cell.angle_gamma   90.00
#
_symmetry.space_group_name_H-M   'P 1'
#
loop_
_entity.id
_entity.type
_entity.pdbx_description
1 polymer ?
#
loop_
_entity_poly.entity_id
_entity_poly.type
_entity_poly.pdbx_seq_one_letter_code
_entity_poly.pdbx_strand_id
1 'polypeptide(L)'
;MLEKSYIKNQKIRLIKNILLFQRHIFLVGILISTVLSITMNNYKMTGLFYVLISPIIHYLIYEVKGNNEYYYYFNLGFRKIGLWCSTIILGVVNLLIFSLL
;
A
#
# COMPACT_ATOMS: atom_id res chain seq x y z
N MET A 1 10.74 20.21 26.35
CA MET A 1 10.07 18.90 26.50
C MET A 1 8.79 18.78 25.66
N LEU A 2 7.94 19.83 25.61
CA LEU A 2 6.69 19.85 24.84
C LEU A 2 6.87 19.72 23.31
N GLU A 3 7.88 20.36 22.74
CA GLU A 3 8.13 20.33 21.28
C GLU A 3 8.45 18.92 20.75
N LYS A 4 9.28 18.15 21.46
CA LYS A 4 9.58 16.75 21.11
C LYS A 4 8.33 15.86 21.15
N SER A 5 7.42 16.11 22.09
CA SER A 5 6.14 15.39 22.20
C SER A 5 5.21 15.71 21.03
N TYR A 6 5.13 16.98 20.64
CA TYR A 6 4.33 17.43 19.50
C TYR A 6 4.79 16.81 18.18
N ILE A 7 6.10 16.84 17.91
CA ILE A 7 6.70 16.24 16.70
C ILE A 7 6.43 14.73 16.64
N LYS A 8 6.56 14.03 17.76
CA LYS A 8 6.26 12.59 17.85
C LYS A 8 4.81 12.31 17.46
N ASN A 9 3.86 13.06 18.00
CA ASN A 9 2.44 12.89 17.70
C ASN A 9 2.11 13.18 16.23
N GLN A 10 2.75 14.20 15.63
CA GLN A 10 2.60 14.49 14.21
C GLN A 10 3.09 13.33 13.33
N LYS A 11 4.26 12.76 13.64
CA LYS A 11 4.80 11.59 12.90
C LYS A 11 3.87 10.37 12.98
N ILE A 12 3.34 10.07 14.16
CA ILE A 12 2.40 8.95 14.35
C ILE A 12 1.14 9.14 13.49
N ARG A 13 0.61 10.37 13.44
CA ARG A 13 -0.55 10.70 12.60
C ARG A 13 -0.27 10.45 11.12
N LEU A 14 0.91 10.83 10.63
CA LEU A 14 1.30 10.60 9.24
C LEU A 14 1.39 9.11 8.91
N ILE A 15 2.04 8.31 9.76
CA ILE A 15 2.16 6.85 9.56
C ILE A 15 0.79 6.19 9.53
N LYS A 16 -0.11 6.55 10.46
CA LYS A 16 -1.49 6.03 10.47
C LYS A 16 -2.23 6.34 9.18
N ASN A 17 -2.07 7.55 8.63
CA ASN A 17 -2.74 7.93 7.39
C ASN A 17 -2.22 7.14 6.18
N ILE A 18 -0.91 6.88 6.09
CA ILE A 18 -0.34 6.00 5.06
C ILE A 18 -0.88 4.58 5.21
N LEU A 19 -0.97 4.05 6.43
CA LEU A 19 -1.53 2.72 6.67
C LEU A 19 -3.01 2.64 6.27
N LEU A 20 -3.79 3.69 6.56
CA LEU A 20 -5.20 3.77 6.13
C LEU A 20 -5.33 3.80 4.60
N PHE A 21 -4.45 4.53 3.92
CA PHE A 21 -4.38 4.53 2.46
C PHE A 21 -4.11 3.12 1.93
N GLN A 22 -3.09 2.46 2.47
CA GLN A 22 -2.66 1.15 1.99
C GLN A 22 -3.64 0.01 2.31
N ARG A 23 -4.56 0.18 3.27
CA ARG A 23 -5.48 -0.87 3.71
C ARG A 23 -6.30 -1.47 2.58
N HIS A 24 -6.88 -0.65 1.71
CA HIS A 24 -7.73 -1.16 0.62
C HIS A 24 -6.90 -1.82 -0.48
N ILE A 25 -5.77 -1.22 -0.85
CA ILE A 25 -4.85 -1.80 -1.85
C ILE A 25 -4.34 -3.16 -1.36
N PHE A 26 -3.95 -3.24 -0.09
CA PHE A 26 -3.42 -4.46 0.51
C PHE A 26 -4.44 -5.59 0.51
N LEU A 27 -5.67 -5.33 0.97
CA LEU A 27 -6.72 -6.35 1.03
C LEU A 27 -7.11 -6.86 -0.36
N VAL A 28 -7.35 -5.97 -1.32
CA VAL A 28 -7.72 -6.40 -2.68
C VAL A 28 -6.53 -7.06 -3.37
N GLY A 29 -5.32 -6.53 -3.17
CA GLY A 29 -4.09 -7.05 -3.76
C GLY A 29 -3.76 -8.46 -3.31
N ILE A 30 -3.85 -8.73 -2.01
CA ILE A 30 -3.51 -10.05 -1.47
C ILE A 30 -4.54 -11.11 -1.88
N LEU A 31 -5.83 -10.74 -1.97
CA LEU A 31 -6.87 -11.66 -2.43
C LEU A 31 -6.66 -12.05 -3.90
N ILE A 32 -6.40 -11.10 -4.79
CA ILE A 32 -6.19 -11.40 -6.21
C ILE A 32 -4.88 -12.17 -6.40
N SER A 33 -3.80 -11.78 -5.70
CA SER A 33 -2.50 -12.43 -5.84
C SER A 33 -2.50 -13.87 -5.34
N THR A 34 -3.18 -14.15 -4.22
CA THR A 34 -3.31 -15.51 -3.68
C THR A 34 -4.12 -16.41 -4.61
N VAL A 35 -5.23 -15.92 -5.17
CA VAL A 35 -6.03 -16.66 -6.17
C VAL A 35 -5.17 -17.02 -7.38
N LEU A 36 -4.41 -16.08 -7.93
CA LEU A 36 -3.48 -16.34 -9.05
C LEU A 36 -2.40 -17.36 -8.67
N SER A 37 -1.86 -17.27 -7.47
CA SER A 37 -0.87 -18.23 -6.96
C SER A 37 -1.41 -19.66 -6.90
N ILE A 38 -2.67 -19.82 -6.48
CA ILE A 38 -3.36 -21.11 -6.43
C ILE A 38 -3.56 -21.66 -7.85
N THR A 39 -3.94 -20.83 -8.82
CA THR A 39 -4.10 -21.29 -10.22
C THR A 39 -2.80 -21.82 -10.84
N MET A 40 -1.65 -21.34 -10.35
CA MET A 40 -0.32 -21.79 -10.77
C MET A 40 0.24 -22.91 -9.88
N ASN A 41 -0.53 -23.39 -8.90
CA ASN A 41 -0.13 -24.38 -7.89
C ASN A 41 1.21 -24.07 -7.20
N ASN A 42 1.52 -22.78 -7.01
CA ASN A 42 2.77 -22.34 -6.39
C ASN A 42 2.49 -21.14 -5.49
N TYR A 43 2.29 -21.37 -4.20
CA TYR A 43 1.95 -20.33 -3.21
C TYR A 43 3.06 -19.30 -2.98
N LYS A 44 4.32 -19.65 -3.25
CA LYS A 44 5.46 -18.72 -3.10
C LYS A 44 5.40 -17.57 -4.11
N MET A 45 4.69 -17.78 -5.24
CA MET A 45 4.47 -16.74 -6.26
C MET A 45 3.49 -15.64 -5.80
N THR A 46 2.79 -15.80 -4.68
CA THR A 46 1.83 -14.80 -4.16
C THR A 46 2.49 -13.43 -4.00
N GLY A 47 3.73 -13.40 -3.50
CA GLY A 47 4.49 -12.17 -3.33
C GLY A 47 4.80 -11.47 -4.66
N LEU A 48 5.18 -12.24 -5.68
CA LEU A 48 5.46 -11.72 -7.03
C LEU A 48 4.19 -11.19 -7.68
N PHE A 49 3.09 -11.94 -7.61
CA PHE A 49 1.80 -11.47 -8.11
C PHE A 49 1.34 -10.21 -7.37
N TYR A 50 1.51 -10.13 -6.06
CA TYR A 50 1.15 -8.94 -5.29
C TYR A 50 1.93 -7.69 -5.75
N VAL A 51 3.24 -7.83 -6.05
CA VAL A 51 4.06 -6.73 -6.61
C VAL A 51 3.52 -6.24 -7.95
N LEU A 52 3.05 -7.14 -8.81
CA LEU A 52 2.49 -6.77 -10.13
C LEU A 52 1.08 -6.17 -10.02
N ILE A 53 0.27 -6.68 -9.10
CA ILE A 53 -1.15 -6.35 -8.98
C ILE A 53 -1.38 -5.09 -8.14
N SER A 54 -0.57 -4.86 -7.10
CA SER A 54 -0.75 -3.70 -6.22
C SER A 54 -0.64 -2.34 -6.93
N PRO A 55 0.26 -2.11 -7.91
CA PRO A 55 0.24 -0.90 -8.74
C PRO A 55 -1.04 -0.75 -9.56
N ILE A 56 -1.56 -1.85 -10.11
CA ILE A 56 -2.78 -1.86 -10.92
C ILE A 56 -3.98 -1.49 -10.05
N ILE A 57 -4.08 -2.09 -8.86
CA ILE A 57 -5.14 -1.78 -7.90
C ILE A 57 -5.04 -0.34 -7.42
N HIS A 58 -3.84 0.15 -7.12
CA HIS A 58 -3.63 1.54 -6.75
C HIS A 58 -4.19 2.48 -7.83
N TYR A 59 -3.81 2.23 -9.09
CA TYR A 59 -4.32 3.00 -10.22
C TYR A 59 -5.85 2.92 -10.32
N LEU A 60 -6.44 1.73 -10.27
CA LEU A 60 -7.90 1.57 -10.39
C LEU A 60 -8.67 2.24 -9.25
N ILE A 61 -8.21 2.11 -8.01
CA ILE A 61 -8.90 2.70 -6.85
C ILE A 61 -8.73 4.21 -6.85
N TYR A 62 -7.50 4.71 -6.99
CA TYR A 62 -7.20 6.11 -6.71
C TYR A 62 -7.19 7.01 -7.95
N GLU A 63 -6.87 6.49 -9.13
CA GLU A 63 -6.88 7.29 -10.37
C GLU A 63 -8.21 7.14 -11.14
N VAL A 64 -8.81 5.95 -11.17
CA VAL A 64 -10.03 5.70 -11.97
C VAL A 64 -11.31 5.93 -11.17
N LYS A 65 -11.43 5.36 -9.95
CA LYS A 65 -12.69 5.34 -9.19
C LYS A 65 -13.04 6.70 -8.53
N GLY A 66 -12.08 7.61 -8.41
CA GLY A 66 -12.36 9.02 -8.06
C GLY A 66 -11.18 9.74 -7.39
N ASN A 67 -10.79 10.88 -7.97
CA ASN A 67 -9.67 11.72 -7.52
C ASN A 67 -9.79 12.29 -6.08
N ASN A 68 -10.98 12.23 -5.47
CA ASN A 68 -11.25 12.84 -4.16
C ASN A 68 -10.36 12.29 -3.04
N GLU A 69 -9.98 11.01 -3.09
CA GLU A 69 -9.10 10.43 -2.09
C GLU A 69 -7.68 10.98 -2.22
N TYR A 70 -7.14 11.15 -3.44
CA TYR A 70 -5.85 11.83 -3.61
C TYR A 70 -5.89 13.28 -3.11
N TYR A 71 -6.99 14.00 -3.33
CA TYR A 71 -7.14 15.37 -2.79
C TYR A 71 -7.15 15.38 -1.25
N TYR A 72 -7.78 14.39 -0.62
CA TYR A 72 -7.75 14.23 0.83
C TYR A 72 -6.31 14.02 1.36
N TYR A 73 -5.55 13.10 0.76
CA TYR A 73 -4.16 12.86 1.18
C TYR A 73 -3.22 14.01 0.82
N PHE A 74 -3.50 14.74 -0.26
CA PHE A 74 -2.77 15.94 -0.63
C PHE A 74 -2.94 17.05 0.42
N ASN A 75 -4.16 17.30 0.90
CA ASN A 75 -4.42 18.27 1.97
C ASN A 75 -3.76 17.89 3.31
N LEU A 76 -3.49 16.60 3.52
CA LEU A 76 -2.72 16.11 4.66
C LEU A 76 -1.19 16.24 4.50
N GLY A 77 -0.73 16.75 3.36
CA GLY A 77 0.69 16.97 3.05
C GLY A 77 1.37 15.82 2.30
N PHE A 78 0.64 14.81 1.83
CA PHE A 78 1.21 13.72 1.03
C PHE A 78 1.24 14.05 -0.46
N ARG A 79 2.37 13.76 -1.10
CA ARG A 79 2.50 13.83 -2.57
C ARG A 79 2.08 12.50 -3.18
N LYS A 80 1.50 12.54 -4.39
CA LYS A 80 1.14 11.33 -5.16
C LYS A 80 2.32 10.34 -5.26
N ILE A 81 3.50 10.84 -5.60
CA ILE A 81 4.72 10.02 -5.71
C ILE A 81 5.04 9.27 -4.40
N GLY A 82 4.79 9.88 -3.24
CA GLY A 82 5.03 9.25 -1.94
C GLY A 82 4.06 8.10 -1.67
N LEU A 83 2.80 8.24 -2.10
CA LEU A 83 1.79 7.18 -2.02
C LEU A 83 2.14 6.02 -2.95
N TRP A 84 2.58 6.31 -4.17
CA TRP A 84 3.11 5.31 -5.11
C TRP A 84 4.32 4.57 -4.53
N CYS A 85 5.31 5.29 -3.99
CA CYS A 85 6.45 4.68 -3.30
C CYS A 85 6.02 3.76 -2.16
N SER A 86 5.05 4.18 -1.33
CA SER A 86 4.56 3.34 -0.23
C SER A 86 3.91 2.04 -0.72
N THR A 87 3.32 2.06 -1.91
CA THR A 87 2.71 0.87 -2.54
C THR A 87 3.77 -0.09 -3.04
N ILE A 88 4.81 0.44 -3.71
CA ILE A 88 5.97 -0.35 -4.16
C ILE A 88 6.68 -0.98 -2.96
N ILE A 89 6.92 -0.21 -1.90
CA ILE A 89 7.55 -0.70 -0.66
C ILE A 89 6.73 -1.86 -0.07
N LEU A 90 5.42 -1.72 0.05
CA LEU A 90 4.56 -2.81 0.51
C LEU A 90 4.59 -4.02 -0.43
N GLY A 91 4.66 -3.79 -1.73
CA GLY A 91 4.89 -4.83 -2.72
C GLY A 91 6.14 -5.65 -2.41
N VAL A 92 7.28 -4.99 -2.28
CA VAL A 92 8.58 -5.61 -1.99
C VAL A 92 8.57 -6.33 -0.64
N VAL A 93 7.97 -5.72 0.39
CA VAL A 93 7.84 -6.37 1.72
C VAL A 93 7.05 -7.68 1.62
N ASN A 94 5.91 -7.68 0.92
CA ASN A 94 5.14 -8.91 0.72
C ASN A 94 5.93 -9.95 -0.10
N LEU A 95 6.63 -9.52 -1.16
CA LEU A 95 7.50 -10.40 -1.93
C LEU A 95 8.52 -11.12 -1.04
N LEU A 96 9.21 -10.37 -0.17
CA LEU A 96 10.19 -10.93 0.76
C LEU A 96 9.54 -11.89 1.76
N ILE A 97 8.39 -11.54 2.33
CA ILE A 97 7.66 -12.40 3.27
C ILE A 97 7.31 -13.74 2.62
N PHE A 98 6.70 -13.72 1.44
CA PHE A 98 6.29 -14.96 0.76
C PHE A 98 7.46 -15.76 0.18
N SER A 99 8.58 -15.11 -0.11
CA SER A 99 9.81 -15.81 -0.52
C SER A 99 10.48 -16.55 0.64
N LEU A 100 10.24 -16.13 1.88
CA LEU A 100 10.80 -16.75 3.09
C LEU A 100 9.91 -17.85 3.68
N LEU A 101 8.64 -17.91 3.29
CA LEU A 101 7.69 -19.01 3.55
C LEU A 101 7.97 -20.21 2.63
#